data_AF-A0A524GRV6-F1
#
_entry.id   AF-A0A524GRV6-F1
#
_cell.length_a   1.000
_cell.length_b   1.000
_cell.length_c   1.000
_cell.angle_alpha   90.00
_cell.angle_beta   90.00
_cell.angle_gamma   90.00
#
_symmetry.space_group_name_H-M   'P 1'
#
loop_
_entity.id
_entity.type
_entity.pdbx_description
1 polymer ?
#
loop_
_entity_poly.entity_id
_entity_poly.type
_entity_poly.pdbx_seq_one_letter_code
_entity_poly.pdbx_strand_id
1 'polypeptide(L)'
;MVFYLQHVGYPMAERRALSGALDRGDISGVPRTMIEVKSCKTWQLSAWMKEVEVERRNADADIGLLVVRRKGFINPGDWYAIMPFAEALNLIGPPS
;
A
#
# COMPACT_ATOMS: atom_id res chain seq x y z
N MET A 1 2.34 -6.64 8.84
CA MET A 1 2.02 -5.31 8.27
C MET A 1 1.24 -4.46 9.27
N VAL A 2 -0.03 -4.74 9.58
CA VAL A 2 -0.84 -3.93 10.53
C VAL A 2 -0.11 -3.63 11.85
N PHE A 3 0.34 -4.67 12.57
CA PHE A 3 1.08 -4.47 13.82
C PHE A 3 2.34 -3.61 13.67
N TYR A 4 3.03 -3.72 12.53
CA TYR A 4 4.18 -2.89 12.24
C TYR A 4 3.76 -1.42 12.08
N LEU A 5 2.73 -1.15 11.27
CA LEU A 5 2.18 0.20 11.09
C LEU A 5 1.74 0.84 12.41
N GLN A 6 1.02 0.09 13.24
CA GLN A 6 0.61 0.53 14.57
C GLN A 6 1.82 0.87 15.45
N HIS A 7 2.85 0.03 15.43
CA HIS A 7 4.07 0.24 16.21
C HIS A 7 4.85 1.48 15.76
N VAL A 8 4.86 1.81 14.46
CA VAL A 8 5.60 2.96 13.91
C VAL A 8 4.78 4.26 13.84
N GLY A 9 3.60 4.30 14.45
CA GLY A 9 2.83 5.54 14.64
C GLY A 9 1.52 5.65 13.86
N TYR A 10 1.01 4.56 13.27
CA TYR A 10 -0.32 4.50 12.66
C TYR A 10 -1.28 3.66 13.51
N PRO A 11 -1.74 4.14 14.68
CA PRO A 11 -2.48 3.34 15.65
C PRO A 11 -3.84 2.85 15.14
N MET A 12 -4.43 3.57 14.18
CA MET A 12 -5.70 3.21 13.57
C MET A 12 -5.57 2.17 12.45
N ALA A 13 -4.34 1.74 12.12
CA ALA A 13 -4.14 0.78 11.04
C ALA A 13 -4.84 -0.54 11.34
N GLU A 14 -5.59 -1.06 10.36
CA GLU A 14 -6.36 -2.30 10.47
C GLU A 14 -6.45 -3.00 9.12
N ARG A 15 -6.80 -4.29 9.11
CA ARG A 15 -7.09 -5.00 7.86
C ARG A 15 -8.51 -4.69 7.42
N ARG A 16 -8.70 -4.37 6.15
CA ARG A 16 -10.03 -4.33 5.54
C ARG A 16 -10.54 -5.75 5.36
N ALA A 17 -11.78 -6.00 5.79
CA ALA A 17 -12.50 -7.18 5.33
C ALA A 17 -12.90 -6.95 3.86
N LEU A 18 -13.00 -8.03 3.08
CA LEU A 18 -13.58 -8.02 1.72
C LEU A 18 -15.11 -7.80 1.78
N SER A 19 -15.56 -6.74 2.46
CA SER A 19 -16.96 -6.43 2.68
C SER A 19 -17.36 -5.20 1.84
N GLY A 20 -18.02 -5.47 0.72
CA GLY A 20 -18.52 -4.45 -0.20
C GLY A 20 -18.45 -4.92 -1.65
N ALA A 21 -19.20 -4.26 -2.54
CA ALA A 21 -19.14 -4.54 -3.98
C ALA A 21 -17.86 -4.02 -4.65
N LEU A 22 -17.14 -3.11 -3.98
CA LEU A 22 -15.92 -2.48 -4.47
C LEU A 22 -14.78 -2.76 -3.51
N ASP A 23 -13.70 -3.34 -4.02
CA ASP A 23 -12.46 -3.52 -3.26
C ASP A 23 -11.80 -2.18 -2.99
N ARG A 24 -11.35 -1.97 -1.77
CA ARG A 24 -10.70 -0.74 -1.31
C ARG A 24 -9.27 -1.01 -0.84
N GLY A 25 -8.70 -2.17 -1.15
CA GLY A 25 -7.36 -2.59 -0.74
C GLY A 25 -7.29 -3.19 0.66
N ASP A 26 -6.12 -3.70 1.01
CA ASP A 26 -5.89 -4.54 2.19
C ASP A 26 -5.91 -3.84 3.55
N ILE A 27 -5.45 -2.58 3.63
CA ILE A 27 -5.23 -1.85 4.91
C ILE A 27 -5.96 -0.51 4.94
N SER A 28 -6.66 -0.23 6.04
CA SER A 28 -7.21 1.10 6.38
C SER A 28 -6.48 1.72 7.56
N GLY A 29 -6.84 2.95 7.94
CA GLY A 29 -6.30 3.64 9.11
C GLY A 29 -4.96 4.33 8.89
N VAL A 30 -4.48 4.36 7.64
CA VAL A 30 -3.34 5.17 7.19
C VAL A 30 -3.90 6.40 6.46
N PRO A 31 -3.63 7.62 6.94
CA PRO A 31 -4.21 8.83 6.35
C PRO A 31 -3.94 8.94 4.85
N ARG A 32 -4.98 9.29 4.07
CA ARG A 32 -4.91 9.61 2.64
C ARG A 32 -4.36 8.50 1.73
N THR A 33 -4.14 7.29 2.27
CA THR A 33 -3.39 6.22 1.60
C THR A 33 -4.20 4.95 1.56
N MET A 34 -4.32 4.38 0.36
CA MET A 34 -4.74 2.99 0.15
C MET A 34 -3.50 2.12 0.04
N ILE A 35 -3.44 1.03 0.79
CA ILE A 35 -2.31 0.09 0.76
C ILE A 35 -2.82 -1.29 0.33
N GLU A 36 -2.17 -1.83 -0.70
CA GLU A 36 -2.37 -3.19 -1.18
C GLU A 36 -1.12 -4.03 -0.93
N VAL A 37 -1.25 -5.24 -0.37
CA VAL A 37 -0.12 -6.05 0.10
C VAL A 37 0.00 -7.35 -0.68
N LYS A 38 1.10 -7.51 -1.43
CA LYS A 38 1.38 -8.74 -2.18
C LYS A 38 2.55 -9.53 -1.60
N SER A 39 2.47 -10.84 -1.71
CA SER A 39 3.60 -11.75 -1.51
C SER A 39 3.64 -12.73 -2.67
N CYS A 40 4.77 -12.87 -3.32
CA CYS A 40 4.87 -13.59 -4.58
C CYS A 40 6.17 -14.39 -4.71
N LYS A 41 6.15 -15.42 -5.56
CA LYS A 41 7.37 -16.03 -6.12
C LYS A 41 7.79 -15.35 -7.43
N THR A 42 6.81 -14.98 -8.24
CA THR A 42 6.99 -14.30 -9.54
C THR A 42 6.31 -12.93 -9.49
N TRP A 43 7.00 -11.91 -9.98
CA TRP A 43 6.51 -10.54 -9.99
C TRP A 43 5.47 -10.34 -11.10
N GLN A 44 4.31 -9.79 -10.75
CA GLN A 44 3.25 -9.40 -11.68
C GLN A 44 2.95 -7.91 -11.53
N LEU A 45 4.02 -7.10 -11.50
CA LEU A 45 3.96 -5.70 -11.07
C LEU A 45 2.95 -4.89 -11.87
N SER A 46 2.91 -5.03 -13.20
CA SER A 46 1.95 -4.31 -14.05
C SER A 46 0.49 -4.67 -13.77
N ALA A 47 0.20 -5.89 -13.33
CA ALA A 47 -1.15 -6.28 -12.95
C ALA A 47 -1.52 -5.70 -11.58
N TRP A 48 -0.64 -5.84 -10.59
CA TRP A 48 -0.87 -5.30 -9.25
C TRP A 48 -0.98 -3.78 -9.23
N MET A 49 -0.21 -3.07 -10.05
CA MET A 49 -0.35 -1.61 -10.16
C MET A 49 -1.67 -1.17 -10.79
N LYS A 50 -2.30 -2.01 -11.63
CA LYS A 50 -3.66 -1.74 -12.13
C LYS A 50 -4.71 -1.93 -11.03
N GLU A 51 -4.56 -2.97 -10.21
CA GLU A 51 -5.40 -3.21 -9.04
C GLU A 51 -5.32 -2.02 -8.07
N VAL A 52 -4.09 -1.60 -7.74
CA VAL A 52 -3.82 -0.46 -6.86
C VAL A 52 -4.51 0.80 -7.34
N GLU A 53 -4.46 1.14 -8.63
CA GLU A 53 -5.13 2.34 -9.14
C GLU A 53 -6.66 2.25 -9.05
N VAL A 54 -7.23 1.06 -9.27
CA VAL A 54 -8.69 0.84 -9.14
C VAL A 54 -9.11 0.95 -7.67
N GLU A 55 -8.41 0.26 -6.77
CA GLU A 55 -8.71 0.26 -5.34
C GLU A 55 -8.48 1.62 -4.69
N ARG A 56 -7.45 2.37 -5.11
CA ARG A 56 -7.18 3.73 -4.64
C ARG A 56 -8.38 4.64 -4.93
N ARG A 57 -8.95 4.54 -6.14
CA ARG A 57 -10.17 5.28 -6.52
C ARG A 57 -11.38 4.83 -5.71
N ASN A 58 -11.58 3.52 -5.54
CA ASN A 58 -12.68 2.97 -4.73
C ASN A 58 -12.60 3.37 -3.25
N ALA A 59 -11.39 3.58 -2.75
CA ALA A 59 -11.09 4.02 -1.40
C ALA A 59 -11.12 5.54 -1.22
N ASP A 60 -11.31 6.31 -2.30
CA ASP A 60 -11.18 7.78 -2.34
C ASP A 60 -9.87 8.25 -1.69
N ALA A 61 -8.77 7.56 -2.02
CA ALA A 61 -7.44 7.84 -1.48
C ALA A 61 -6.60 8.66 -2.44
N ASP A 62 -5.78 9.56 -1.90
CA ASP A 62 -4.83 10.33 -2.70
C ASP A 62 -3.67 9.47 -3.18
N ILE A 63 -3.21 8.55 -2.33
CA ILE A 63 -2.03 7.72 -2.56
C ILE A 63 -2.44 6.26 -2.70
N GLY A 64 -1.97 5.59 -3.75
CA GLY A 64 -2.05 4.14 -3.92
C GLY A 64 -0.68 3.52 -3.71
N LEU A 65 -0.52 2.72 -2.66
CA LEU A 65 0.76 2.12 -2.30
C LEU A 65 0.70 0.60 -2.41
N LEU A 66 1.47 0.04 -3.34
CA LEU A 66 1.71 -1.39 -3.39
C LEU A 66 2.85 -1.73 -2.42
N VAL A 67 2.60 -2.63 -1.47
CA VAL A 67 3.64 -3.17 -0.61
C VAL A 67 3.88 -4.63 -0.93
N VAL A 68 5.08 -4.96 -1.41
CA VAL A 68 5.45 -6.34 -1.77
C VAL A 68 6.46 -6.91 -0.78
N ARG A 69 6.11 -8.05 -0.18
CA ARG A 69 6.99 -8.77 0.74
C ARG A 69 8.34 -9.07 0.09
N ARG A 70 9.42 -8.59 0.70
CA ARG A 70 10.79 -8.91 0.28
C ARG A 70 11.17 -10.31 0.73
N LYS A 71 11.51 -11.18 -0.22
CA LYS A 71 11.86 -12.59 0.06
C LYS A 71 13.05 -12.66 1.02
N GLY A 72 12.90 -13.43 2.10
CA GLY A 72 13.92 -13.59 3.14
C GLY A 72 13.83 -12.58 4.29
N PHE A 73 12.96 -11.56 4.20
CA PHE A 73 12.81 -10.54 5.23
C PHE A 73 11.49 -10.72 5.98
N ILE A 74 11.57 -10.75 7.32
CA ILE A 74 10.43 -10.93 8.22
C ILE A 74 9.78 -9.58 8.53
N ASN A 75 10.58 -8.53 8.74
CA ASN A 75 10.11 -7.21 9.14
C ASN A 75 9.46 -6.49 7.95
N PRO A 76 8.19 -6.04 8.05
CA PRO A 76 7.53 -5.27 7.00
C PRO A 76 8.24 -3.97 6.62
N GLY A 77 9.03 -3.37 7.52
CA GLY A 77 9.84 -2.19 7.20
C GLY A 77 10.92 -2.43 6.14
N ASP A 78 11.30 -3.70 5.90
CA ASP A 78 12.27 -4.08 4.88
C ASP A 78 11.61 -4.52 3.54
N TRP A 79 10.29 -4.42 3.45
CA TRP A 79 9.53 -4.79 2.26
C TRP A 79 9.57 -3.67 1.22
N TYR A 80 9.18 -3.98 -0.02
CA TYR A 80 9.19 -2.98 -1.09
C TYR A 80 7.92 -2.15 -1.04
N ALA A 81 8.07 -0.82 -0.98
CA ALA A 81 7.02 0.15 -1.23
C ALA A 81 7.12 0.60 -2.69
N ILE A 82 6.06 0.41 -3.47
CA ILE A 82 6.04 0.65 -4.91
C ILE A 82 4.83 1.51 -5.26
N MET A 83 5.08 2.53 -6.07
CA MET A 83 4.07 3.46 -6.59
C MET A 83 4.57 4.07 -7.90
N PRO A 84 3.72 4.71 -8.70
CA PRO A 84 4.17 5.46 -9.86
C PRO A 84 5.16 6.55 -9.46
N PHE A 85 6.23 6.71 -10.24
CA PHE A 85 7.29 7.67 -9.90
C PHE A 85 6.76 9.11 -9.77
N ALA A 86 5.79 9.50 -10.59
CA ALA A 86 5.13 10.80 -10.49
C ALA A 86 4.43 11.02 -9.14
N GLU A 87 3.84 9.97 -8.53
CA GLU A 87 3.26 10.07 -7.19
C GLU A 87 4.34 10.16 -6.11
N ALA A 88 5.46 9.45 -6.28
CA ALA A 88 6.60 9.53 -5.37
C ALA A 88 7.19 10.94 -5.30
N LEU A 89 7.17 11.70 -6.40
CA LEU A 89 7.61 13.10 -6.43
C LEU A 89 6.79 13.99 -5.48
N ASN A 90 5.50 13.67 -5.25
CA ASN A 90 4.67 14.40 -4.29
C ASN A 90 5.07 14.14 -2.82
N LEU A 91 5.83 13.07 -2.55
CA LEU A 91 6.24 12.67 -1.19
C LEU A 91 7.65 13.17 -0.83
N ILE A 92 8.55 13.28 -1.80
CA ILE A 92 9.95 13.69 -1.55
C ILE A 92 10.13 15.21 -1.47
N GLY A 93 9.05 15.98 -1.69
CA GLY A 93 9.08 17.45 -1.71
C GLY A 93 9.72 18.03 -2.98
N PRO A 94 9.60 19.34 -3.22
CA PRO A 94 10.34 19.99 -4.30
C PRO A 94 11.85 19.88 -4.03
N PRO A 95 12.69 19.89 -5.09
CA PRO A 95 14.13 20.00 -4.91
C PRO A 95 14.43 21.26 -4.07
N SER A 96 15.22 21.06 -3.00
CA SER A 96 15.72 22.11 -2.12
C SER A 96 16.61 23.11 -2.86
#